data_AF-A0A7W1BS38-F1
#
_entry.id   AF-A0A7W1BS38-F1
#
_cell.length_a   1.000
_cell.length_b   1.000
_cell.length_c   1.000
_cell.angle_alpha   90.00
_cell.angle_beta   90.00
_cell.angle_gamma   90.00
#
_symmetry.space_group_name_H-M   'P 1'
#
loop_
_entity.id
_entity.type
_entity.pdbx_description
1 polymer ?
#
loop_
_entity_poly.entity_id
_entity_poly.type
_entity_poly.pdbx_seq_one_letter_code
_entity_poly.pdbx_strand_id
1 'polypeptide(L)'
;MPRQREITNAAGSAAAATAPPVPRELRRERKSLLQVREERLRDLGGLALEMYKRDRFNAGLVVERCAELVAIEARVHEIDALLDGSSRLRRGSATCVCGAPFLLGARFCATCGRPVAEATAGNADDR
;
A
#
# COMPACT_ATOMS: atom_id res chain seq x y z
N MET A 1 35.04 31.12 22.03
CA MET A 1 35.33 29.77 22.56
C MET A 1 34.84 29.70 23.99
N PRO A 2 34.24 28.60 24.46
CA PRO A 2 33.05 27.91 23.94
C PRO A 2 32.07 27.55 25.10
N ARG A 3 30.83 27.16 24.79
CA ARG A 3 30.30 25.83 25.16
C ARG A 3 29.02 25.52 24.38
N GLN A 4 29.06 24.36 23.75
CA GLN A 4 28.12 23.81 22.78
C GLN A 4 26.98 23.05 23.50
N ARG A 5 25.85 22.91 22.78
CA ARG A 5 24.91 21.76 22.73
C ARG A 5 24.21 21.40 24.05
N GLU A 6 22.90 21.15 24.06
CA GLU A 6 22.34 19.89 23.57
C GLU A 6 20.96 20.05 22.93
N ILE A 7 20.88 19.62 21.67
CA ILE A 7 19.65 19.29 20.97
C ILE A 7 19.37 17.84 21.35
N THR A 8 18.40 17.56 22.21
CA THR A 8 17.94 16.19 22.44
C THR A 8 16.67 15.95 21.63
N ASN A 9 16.90 15.34 20.47
CA ASN A 9 15.92 14.56 19.71
C ASN A 9 15.20 13.58 20.65
N ALA A 10 13.90 13.78 20.88
CA ALA A 10 13.00 12.74 21.38
C ALA A 10 12.30 12.07 20.17
N ALA A 11 13.11 11.58 19.23
CA ALA A 11 12.67 10.69 18.16
C ALA A 11 12.93 9.26 18.64
N GLY A 12 11.88 8.62 19.16
CA GLY A 12 11.97 7.27 19.69
C GLY A 12 10.60 6.68 20.00
N SER A 13 9.59 6.96 19.16
CA SER A 13 8.42 6.08 19.15
C SER A 13 8.81 4.84 18.38
N ALA A 14 9.18 3.81 19.14
CA ALA A 14 9.39 2.47 18.64
C ALA A 14 8.13 2.07 17.85
N ALA A 15 8.26 2.10 16.52
CA ALA A 15 7.30 1.51 15.61
C ALA A 15 7.26 0.02 15.95
N ALA A 16 6.31 -0.34 16.82
CA ALA A 16 5.86 -1.71 16.98
C ALA A 16 5.64 -2.24 15.57
N ALA A 17 6.29 -3.36 15.24
CA ALA A 17 6.13 -4.03 13.96
C ALA A 17 4.68 -4.51 13.87
N THR A 18 3.78 -3.62 13.46
CA THR A 18 2.39 -3.92 13.18
C THR A 18 2.42 -4.99 12.10
N ALA A 19 1.85 -6.16 12.39
CA ALA A 19 1.70 -7.22 11.41
C ALA A 19 1.13 -6.61 10.11
N PRO A 20 1.62 -7.04 8.92
CA PRO A 20 1.21 -6.43 7.66
C PRO A 20 -0.32 -6.46 7.57
N PRO A 21 -0.97 -5.32 7.24
CA PRO A 21 -2.42 -5.22 7.23
C PRO A 21 -3.01 -6.28 6.29
N VAL A 22 -4.08 -6.93 6.73
CA VAL A 22 -4.65 -8.03 5.95
C VAL A 22 -5.22 -7.47 4.63
N PRO A 23 -5.10 -8.18 3.48
CA PRO A 23 -5.55 -7.66 2.19
C PRO A 23 -7.02 -7.21 2.14
N ARG A 24 -7.88 -7.77 3.01
CA ARG A 24 -9.29 -7.37 3.14
C ARG A 24 -9.43 -5.97 3.73
N GLU A 25 -8.65 -5.64 4.75
CA GLU A 25 -8.66 -4.31 5.40
C GLU A 25 -8.16 -3.24 4.44
N LEU A 26 -7.06 -3.53 3.73
CA LEU A 26 -6.53 -2.66 2.68
C LEU A 26 -7.56 -2.34 1.60
N ARG A 27 -8.32 -3.34 1.11
CA ARG A 27 -9.39 -3.10 0.14
C ARG A 27 -10.52 -2.24 0.70
N ARG A 28 -10.87 -2.41 1.98
CA ARG A 28 -11.89 -1.60 2.66
C ARG A 28 -11.42 -0.16 2.81
N GLU A 29 -10.20 0.04 3.28
CA GLU A 29 -9.56 1.35 3.43
C GLU A 29 -9.49 2.08 2.08
N ARG A 30 -9.02 1.40 1.03
CA ARG A 30 -9.00 1.93 -0.34
C ARG A 30 -10.37 2.42 -0.80
N LYS A 31 -11.42 1.62 -0.58
CA LYS A 31 -12.79 1.99 -0.94
C LYS A 31 -13.24 3.24 -0.19
N SER A 32 -13.00 3.32 1.12
CA SER A 32 -13.36 4.52 1.89
C SER A 32 -12.58 5.75 1.44
N LEU A 33 -11.29 5.62 1.14
CA LEU A 33 -10.46 6.74 0.67
C LEU A 33 -10.94 7.26 -0.69
N LEU A 34 -11.33 6.38 -1.61
CA LEU A 34 -11.91 6.79 -2.89
C LEU A 34 -13.23 7.56 -2.73
N GLN A 35 -14.07 7.15 -1.77
CA GLN A 35 -15.31 7.88 -1.46
C GLN A 35 -15.01 9.27 -0.89
N VAL A 36 -14.10 9.35 0.08
CA VAL A 36 -13.66 10.64 0.65
C VAL A 36 -13.04 11.53 -0.43
N ARG A 37 -12.21 10.98 -1.32
CA ARG A 37 -11.62 11.73 -2.43
C ARG A 37 -12.69 12.35 -3.32
N GLU A 38 -13.72 11.59 -3.68
CA GLU A 38 -14.80 12.07 -4.53
C GLU A 38 -15.59 13.20 -3.85
N GLU A 39 -15.90 13.04 -2.57
CA GLU A 39 -16.55 14.08 -1.76
C GLU A 39 -15.71 15.36 -1.71
N ARG A 40 -14.42 15.25 -1.40
CA ARG A 40 -13.51 16.39 -1.33
C ARG A 40 -13.30 17.08 -2.67
N LEU A 41 -13.29 16.34 -3.78
CA LEU A 41 -13.26 16.93 -5.12
C LEU A 41 -14.54 17.71 -5.42
N ARG A 42 -15.71 17.18 -5.03
CA ARG A 42 -16.99 17.90 -5.17
C ARG A 42 -17.00 19.18 -4.32
N ASP A 43 -16.54 19.10 -3.07
CA ASP A 43 -16.42 20.26 -2.17
C ASP A 43 -15.48 21.33 -2.73
N LEU A 44 -14.31 20.93 -3.26
CA LEU A 44 -13.34 21.84 -3.86
C LEU A 44 -13.93 22.57 -5.07
N GLY A 45 -14.69 21.88 -5.91
CA GLY A 45 -15.40 22.49 -7.04
C GLY A 45 -16.45 23.51 -6.58
N GLY A 46 -17.22 23.17 -5.54
CA GLY A 46 -18.18 24.09 -4.94
C GLY A 46 -17.52 25.33 -4.33
N LEU A 47 -16.40 25.14 -3.62
CA LEU A 47 -15.60 26.21 -3.07
C LEU A 47 -15.08 27.16 -4.17
N ALA A 48 -14.51 26.60 -5.26
CA ALA A 48 -14.02 27.38 -6.39
C ALA A 48 -15.13 28.20 -7.05
N LEU A 49 -16.32 27.61 -7.22
CA LEU A 49 -17.49 28.30 -7.76
C LEU A 49 -17.93 29.46 -6.86
N GLU A 50 -17.98 29.25 -5.54
CA GLU A 50 -18.36 30.31 -4.59
C GLU A 50 -17.32 31.43 -4.51
N MET A 51 -16.03 31.10 -4.62
CA MET A 51 -14.95 32.10 -4.70
C MET A 51 -15.04 32.95 -5.96
N TYR A 52 -15.37 32.33 -7.11
CA TYR A 52 -15.61 33.03 -8.37
C TYR A 52 -16.83 33.95 -8.27
N LYS A 53 -17.97 33.45 -7.79
CA LYS A 53 -19.21 34.23 -7.66
C LYS A 53 -19.05 35.48 -6.77
N ARG A 54 -18.14 35.43 -5.80
CA ARG A 54 -17.89 36.52 -4.83
C ARG A 54 -16.70 37.40 -5.22
N ASP A 55 -16.03 37.10 -6.34
CA ASP A 55 -14.80 37.76 -6.81
C ASP A 55 -13.70 37.84 -5.74
N ARG A 56 -13.55 36.76 -4.96
CA ARG A 56 -12.62 36.67 -3.83
C ARG A 56 -11.82 35.39 -3.93
N PHE A 57 -10.78 35.42 -4.75
CA PHE A 57 -9.87 34.29 -4.91
C PHE A 57 -8.84 34.22 -3.77
N ASN A 58 -8.75 33.05 -3.15
CA ASN A 58 -7.80 32.71 -2.09
C ASN A 58 -7.02 31.48 -2.54
N ALA A 59 -5.88 31.72 -3.18
CA ALA A 59 -5.01 30.66 -3.66
C ALA A 59 -4.50 29.74 -2.54
N GLY A 60 -4.24 30.30 -1.35
CA GLY A 60 -3.72 29.54 -0.21
C GLY A 60 -4.69 28.44 0.24
N LEU A 61 -5.97 28.77 0.36
CA LEU A 61 -7.01 27.80 0.71
C LEU A 61 -7.16 26.70 -0.35
N VAL A 62 -7.07 27.06 -1.64
CA VAL A 62 -7.12 26.07 -2.73
C VAL A 62 -5.93 25.11 -2.65
N VAL A 63 -4.72 25.63 -2.44
CA VAL A 63 -3.51 24.82 -2.29
C VAL A 63 -3.62 23.86 -1.11
N GLU A 64 -4.11 24.33 0.04
CA GLU A 64 -4.34 23.50 1.23
C GLU A 64 -5.30 22.33 0.93
N ARG A 65 -6.45 22.61 0.31
CA ARG A 65 -7.44 21.57 -0.05
C ARG A 65 -6.93 20.60 -1.11
N CYS A 66 -6.16 21.08 -2.08
CA CYS A 66 -5.48 20.22 -3.05
C CYS A 66 -4.44 19.32 -2.36
N ALA A 67 -3.70 19.82 -1.38
CA ALA A 67 -2.72 19.02 -0.64
C ALA A 67 -3.40 17.88 0.14
N GLU A 68 -4.57 18.12 0.76
CA GLU A 68 -5.38 17.06 1.39
C GLU A 68 -5.79 15.98 0.39
N LEU A 69 -6.25 16.37 -0.81
CA LEU A 69 -6.61 15.45 -1.88
C LEU A 69 -5.40 14.63 -2.38
N VAL A 70 -4.26 15.27 -2.60
CA VAL A 70 -3.02 14.61 -3.02
C VAL A 70 -2.55 13.60 -1.97
N ALA A 71 -2.70 13.91 -0.68
CA ALA A 71 -2.38 12.97 0.38
C ALA A 71 -3.29 11.72 0.35
N ILE A 72 -4.59 11.89 0.08
CA ILE A 72 -5.52 10.77 -0.09
C ILE A 72 -5.13 9.93 -1.30
N GLU A 73 -4.82 10.55 -2.43
CA GLU A 73 -4.39 9.86 -3.65
C GLU A 73 -3.10 9.07 -3.43
N ALA A 74 -2.11 9.67 -2.75
CA ALA A 74 -0.87 9.01 -2.40
C ALA A 74 -1.12 7.75 -1.54
N ARG A 75 -2.02 7.83 -0.55
CA ARG A 75 -2.39 6.68 0.28
C ARG A 75 -3.09 5.58 -0.52
N VAL A 76 -3.99 5.94 -1.44
CA VAL A 76 -4.63 4.97 -2.34
C VAL A 76 -3.58 4.26 -3.20
N HIS A 77 -2.63 5.00 -3.76
CA HIS A 77 -1.53 4.43 -4.55
C HIS A 77 -0.65 3.47 -3.73
N GLU A 78 -0.34 3.81 -2.49
CA GLU A 78 0.39 2.94 -1.58
C GLU A 78 -0.36 1.62 -1.34
N ILE A 79 -1.67 1.70 -1.06
CA ILE A 79 -2.50 0.51 -0.84
C ILE A 79 -2.54 -0.37 -2.10
N ASP A 80 -2.65 0.23 -3.29
CA ASP A 80 -2.63 -0.50 -4.55
C ASP A 80 -1.30 -1.24 -4.75
N ALA A 81 -0.17 -0.58 -4.45
CA ALA A 81 1.14 -1.23 -4.48
C ALA A 81 1.26 -2.41 -3.50
N LEU A 82 0.73 -2.27 -2.28
CA LEU A 82 0.71 -3.34 -1.26
C LEU A 82 -0.15 -4.53 -1.69
N LEU A 83 -1.34 -4.26 -2.25
CA LEU A 83 -2.25 -5.29 -2.74
C LEU A 83 -1.64 -6.04 -3.93
N ASP A 84 -1.01 -5.33 -4.86
CA ASP A 84 -0.32 -5.92 -6.00
C ASP A 84 0.88 -6.77 -5.58
N GLY A 85 1.69 -6.28 -4.64
CA GLY A 85 2.81 -7.02 -4.06
C GLY A 85 2.35 -8.33 -3.40
N SER A 86 1.31 -8.26 -2.57
CA SER A 86 0.72 -9.42 -1.91
C SER A 86 0.15 -10.44 -2.92
N SER A 87 -0.46 -9.94 -3.98
CA SER A 87 -1.04 -10.73 -5.07
C SER A 87 0.05 -11.45 -5.89
N ARG A 88 1.16 -10.77 -6.18
CA ARG A 88 2.34 -11.34 -6.86
C ARG A 88 3.01 -12.41 -5.99
N LEU A 89 3.20 -12.15 -4.69
CA LEU A 89 3.78 -13.13 -3.76
C LEU A 89 2.94 -14.41 -3.69
N ARG A 90 1.61 -14.30 -3.60
CA ARG A 90 0.73 -15.49 -3.58
C ARG A 90 0.76 -16.26 -4.89
N ARG A 91 0.78 -15.59 -6.05
CA ARG A 91 0.92 -16.26 -7.35
C ARG A 91 2.29 -16.92 -7.52
N GLY A 92 3.32 -16.38 -6.87
CA GLY A 92 4.69 -16.87 -6.89
C GLY A 92 5.01 -17.88 -5.78
N SER A 93 4.03 -18.36 -5.03
CA SER A 93 4.22 -19.32 -3.94
C SER A 93 3.39 -20.58 -4.14
N ALA A 94 3.98 -21.74 -3.86
CA ALA A 94 3.29 -23.04 -3.78
C ALA A 94 3.50 -23.66 -2.40
N THR A 95 2.73 -24.69 -2.05
CA THR A 95 2.84 -25.42 -0.78
C THR A 95 3.46 -26.78 -0.99
N CYS A 96 4.48 -27.10 -0.20
CA CYS A 96 5.09 -28.42 -0.19
C CYS A 96 4.09 -29.42 0.43
N VAL A 97 4.28 -30.72 0.16
CA VAL A 97 3.50 -31.81 0.79
C VAL A 97 3.60 -31.79 2.32
N CYS A 98 4.68 -31.25 2.88
CA CYS A 98 4.80 -31.06 4.33
C CYS A 98 3.99 -29.86 4.88
N GLY A 99 3.33 -29.09 4.03
CA GLY A 99 2.56 -27.90 4.37
C GLY A 99 3.35 -26.58 4.35
N ALA A 100 4.67 -26.62 4.19
CA ALA A 100 5.48 -25.40 4.16
C ALA A 100 5.35 -24.64 2.82
N PRO A 101 5.17 -23.30 2.84
CA PRO A 101 5.18 -22.50 1.63
C PRO A 101 6.60 -22.39 1.03
N PHE A 102 6.69 -22.41 -0.29
CA PHE A 102 7.94 -22.21 -1.04
C PHE A 102 7.68 -21.34 -2.28
N LEU A 103 8.72 -20.66 -2.77
CA LEU A 103 8.63 -19.86 -4.00
C LEU A 103 8.66 -20.75 -5.24
N LEU A 104 7.83 -20.43 -6.23
CA LEU A 104 7.87 -21.08 -7.55
C LEU A 104 9.28 -20.99 -8.14
N GLY A 105 9.82 -22.14 -8.56
CA GLY A 105 11.23 -22.30 -8.98
C GLY A 105 12.19 -22.77 -7.88
N ALA A 106 11.75 -22.90 -6.63
CA ALA A 106 12.56 -23.57 -5.61
C ALA A 106 12.69 -25.07 -5.92
N ARG A 107 13.91 -25.60 -5.89
CA ARG A 107 14.18 -27.03 -6.15
C ARG A 107 13.93 -27.91 -4.92
N PHE A 108 14.08 -27.35 -3.71
CA PHE A 108 13.93 -28.05 -2.43
C PHE A 108 13.14 -27.22 -1.43
N CYS A 109 12.40 -27.89 -0.55
CA CYS A 109 11.66 -27.24 0.53
C CYS A 109 12.62 -26.79 1.65
N ALA A 110 12.55 -25.51 2.04
CA ALA A 110 13.37 -24.95 3.11
C ALA A 110 13.07 -25.53 4.51
N THR A 111 11.91 -26.19 4.70
CA THR A 111 11.50 -26.76 5.99
C THR A 111 11.81 -28.25 6.09
N CYS A 112 11.48 -29.05 5.07
CA CYS A 112 11.62 -30.50 5.14
C CYS A 112 12.72 -31.08 4.24
N GLY A 113 13.41 -30.24 3.45
CA GLY A 113 14.50 -30.65 2.55
C GLY A 113 14.06 -31.46 1.32
N ARG A 114 12.78 -31.79 1.19
CA ARG A 114 12.28 -32.60 0.07
C ARG A 114 12.38 -31.84 -1.25
N PRO A 115 12.70 -32.52 -2.37
CA PRO A 115 12.59 -31.90 -3.68
C PRO A 115 11.12 -31.55 -3.94
N VAL A 116 10.87 -30.30 -4.29
CA VAL A 116 9.57 -29.82 -4.75
C VAL A 116 9.69 -29.82 -6.27
N ALA A 117 9.22 -30.91 -6.89
CA ALA A 117 9.24 -31.03 -8.34
C ALA A 117 8.58 -29.78 -8.96
N GLU A 118 9.08 -29.37 -10.13
CA GLU A 118 8.47 -28.32 -10.96
C GLU A 118 7.05 -28.75 -11.34
N ALA A 119 6.09 -28.52 -10.44
CA ALA A 119 4.69 -28.72 -10.72
C ALA A 119 4.22 -27.56 -11.61
N THR A 120 4.63 -27.59 -12.89
CA THR A 120 3.79 -27.31 -14.07
C THR A 120 4.63 -27.38 -15.36
N ALA A 121 4.64 -28.54 -16.04
CA ALA A 121 4.53 -28.68 -17.50
C ALA A 121 4.40 -30.17 -17.88
N GLY A 122 3.24 -30.60 -18.38
CA GLY A 122 3.11 -31.92 -19.05
C GLY A 122 1.76 -32.63 -18.91
N ASN A 123 0.68 -32.07 -19.44
CA ASN A 123 -0.39 -32.87 -20.03
C ASN A 123 -0.08 -32.98 -21.53
N ALA A 124 0.50 -34.10 -21.98
CA ALA A 124 0.50 -34.62 -23.37
C ALA A 124 1.34 -35.91 -23.50
N ASP A 125 0.73 -36.97 -24.04
CA ASP A 125 1.25 -38.16 -24.75
C ASP A 125 2.33 -39.07 -24.12
N ASP A 126 2.05 -40.37 -23.91
CA ASP A 126 2.22 -41.44 -24.93
C ASP A 126 1.75 -42.82 -24.39
N ARG A 127 1.40 -43.70 -25.34
CA ARG A 127 0.89 -45.09 -25.31
C ARG A 127 1.24 -46.03 -24.14
#